data_AF-A0A9W4R847-F1
#
_entry.id   AF-A0A9W4R847-F1
#
_cell.length_a   1.000
_cell.length_b   1.000
_cell.length_c   1.000
_cell.angle_alpha   90.00
_cell.angle_beta   90.00
_cell.angle_gamma   90.00
#
_symmetry.space_group_name_H-M   'P 1'
#
loop_
_entity.id
_entity.type
_entity.pdbx_description
1 polymer ?
#
loop_
_entity_poly.entity_id
_entity_poly.type
_entity_poly.pdbx_seq_one_letter_code
_entity_poly.pdbx_strand_id
1 'polypeptide(L)'
;MAKIEPTVTSAATAELSAVTPPPPAFSPSPVAVTSAPSASAEVATKLEPRQLDQLSRIEEKAARIEEKFARYEAVLTRAEASLERSAHKVDAAAGTMDFAAIRNEIANLRDRVDATPRTGTLFMTAIVTAVLSVTLTILVLRFGVPGLFGSLLAR
;
A
#
# COMPACT_ATOMS: atom_id res chain seq x y z
N MET A 1 16.03 -10.91 35.23
CA MET A 1 14.63 -10.70 34.82
C MET A 1 14.51 -9.27 34.31
N ALA A 2 14.54 -9.08 32.98
CA ALA A 2 14.32 -7.77 32.37
C ALA A 2 13.08 -7.88 31.49
N LYS A 3 12.05 -7.12 31.89
CA LYS A 3 10.74 -7.03 31.23
C LYS A 3 10.88 -5.99 30.12
N ILE A 4 10.67 -6.40 28.86
CA ILE A 4 10.70 -5.50 27.70
C ILE A 4 9.27 -5.42 27.17
N GLU A 5 8.61 -4.30 27.40
CA GLU A 5 7.33 -3.94 26.78
C GLU A 5 7.64 -2.96 25.63
N PRO A 6 7.23 -3.22 24.37
CA PRO A 6 7.27 -2.22 23.33
C PRO A 6 5.98 -1.38 23.37
N THR A 7 6.05 -0.24 24.04
CA THR A 7 5.08 0.85 23.89
C THR A 7 5.30 1.50 22.52
N VAL A 8 4.35 1.31 21.60
CA VAL A 8 4.34 1.98 20.30
C VAL A 8 3.86 3.42 20.53
N THR A 9 4.81 4.35 20.61
CA THR A 9 4.52 5.78 20.57
C THR A 9 3.98 6.14 19.19
N SER A 10 2.69 6.50 19.17
CA SER A 10 2.02 7.18 18.07
C SER A 10 2.63 8.57 17.89
N ALA A 11 3.29 8.80 16.76
CA ALA A 11 3.69 10.14 16.33
C ALA A 11 2.43 10.89 15.86
N ALA A 12 1.79 11.60 16.79
CA ALA A 12 0.73 12.54 16.49
C ALA A 12 1.32 13.77 15.79
N THR A 13 1.04 13.84 14.50
CA THR A 13 0.97 14.99 13.60
C THR A 13 0.85 16.33 14.31
N ALA A 14 1.91 17.13 14.23
CA ALA A 14 1.84 18.57 14.35
C ALA A 14 2.01 19.18 12.95
N GLU A 15 1.26 20.26 12.75
CA GLU A 15 1.43 21.31 11.75
C GLU A 15 0.43 21.36 10.57
N LEU A 16 -0.33 22.46 10.63
CA LEU A 16 -0.87 23.26 9.53
C LEU A 16 -2.20 22.79 8.92
N SER A 17 -3.28 23.26 9.56
CA SER A 17 -4.54 23.58 8.87
C SER A 17 -4.28 24.58 7.74
N ALA A 18 -3.97 24.06 6.56
CA ALA A 18 -4.02 24.78 5.30
C ALA A 18 -5.37 24.50 4.64
N VAL A 19 -6.09 25.59 4.37
CA VAL A 19 -7.37 25.67 3.68
C VAL A 19 -7.28 25.00 2.31
N THR A 20 -8.02 23.91 2.11
CA THR A 20 -8.25 23.30 0.80
C THR A 20 -9.60 23.76 0.27
N PRO A 21 -9.69 24.39 -0.93
CA PRO A 21 -10.98 24.65 -1.56
C PRO A 21 -11.62 23.35 -2.09
N PRO A 22 -12.96 23.24 -2.11
CA PRO A 22 -13.64 22.04 -2.59
C PRO A 22 -13.50 21.86 -4.11
N PRO A 23 -13.50 20.61 -4.63
CA PRO A 23 -13.49 20.34 -6.06
C PRO A 23 -14.81 20.78 -6.73
N PRO A 24 -14.79 21.27 -7.99
CA PRO A 24 -16.01 21.62 -8.70
C PRO A 24 -16.81 20.35 -9.03
N ALA A 25 -17.99 20.24 -8.43
CA ALA A 25 -18.99 19.25 -8.79
C ALA A 25 -19.59 19.63 -10.17
N PHE A 26 -19.23 18.88 -11.21
CA PHE A 26 -19.89 18.96 -12.51
C PHE A 26 -21.20 18.17 -12.47
N SER A 27 -22.32 18.88 -12.31
CA SER A 27 -23.66 18.35 -12.57
C SER A 27 -24.17 18.92 -13.91
N PRO A 28 -24.42 18.11 -14.95
CA PRO A 28 -25.03 18.60 -16.18
C PRO A 28 -26.54 18.78 -15.96
N SER A 29 -26.97 20.02 -15.74
CA SER A 29 -28.37 20.41 -15.88
C SER A 29 -28.64 20.72 -17.36
N PRO A 30 -29.71 20.20 -18.00
CA PRO A 30 -30.00 20.48 -19.39
C PRO A 30 -30.49 21.92 -19.52
N VAL A 31 -29.63 22.79 -20.06
CA VAL A 31 -29.99 24.16 -20.41
C VAL A 31 -30.95 24.10 -21.59
N ALA A 32 -32.19 24.53 -21.34
CA ALA A 32 -33.18 24.79 -22.37
C ALA A 32 -32.58 25.75 -23.42
N VAL A 33 -32.50 25.27 -24.66
CA VAL A 33 -32.05 26.04 -25.82
C VAL A 33 -33.17 27.02 -26.18
N THR A 34 -33.16 28.20 -25.57
CA THR A 34 -33.87 29.36 -26.13
C THR A 34 -33.00 29.93 -27.23
N SER A 35 -33.34 29.52 -28.46
CA SER A 35 -32.83 30.09 -29.71
C SER A 35 -33.17 31.58 -29.80
N ALA A 36 -32.23 32.44 -29.40
CA ALA A 36 -32.17 33.81 -29.89
C ALA A 36 -31.43 33.80 -31.24
N PRO A 37 -31.88 34.54 -32.26
CA PRO A 37 -31.23 34.51 -33.57
C PRO A 37 -29.82 35.10 -33.44
N SER A 38 -28.82 34.23 -33.61
CA SER A 38 -27.46 34.63 -33.96
C SER A 38 -27.53 35.36 -35.29
N ALA A 39 -27.31 36.66 -35.28
CA ALA A 39 -26.94 37.41 -36.46
C ALA A 39 -25.54 36.96 -36.90
N SER A 40 -25.49 35.86 -37.65
CA SER A 40 -24.36 35.52 -38.49
C SER A 40 -24.70 35.86 -39.93
N ALA A 41 -23.75 36.55 -40.55
CA ALA A 41 -23.55 36.74 -41.98
C ALA A 41 -24.52 37.69 -42.69
N GLU A 42 -24.05 38.91 -42.91
CA GLU A 42 -24.05 39.41 -44.28
C GLU A 42 -22.60 39.76 -44.69
N VAL A 43 -22.20 39.10 -45.77
CA VAL A 43 -20.89 39.16 -46.41
C VAL A 43 -20.83 40.43 -47.26
N ALA A 44 -19.64 41.04 -47.27
CA ALA A 44 -19.16 42.06 -48.19
C ALA A 44 -19.78 43.46 -48.06
N THR A 45 -18.98 44.43 -47.63
CA THR A 45 -18.39 45.47 -48.50
C THR A 45 -17.69 46.53 -47.64
N LYS A 46 -16.43 46.83 -47.98
CA LYS A 46 -15.41 47.66 -47.31
C LYS A 46 -14.69 46.98 -46.14
N LEU A 47 -13.37 46.79 -46.34
CA LEU A 47 -12.40 46.70 -45.25
C LEU A 47 -12.55 47.97 -44.40
N GLU A 48 -13.40 47.89 -43.38
CA GLU A 48 -13.44 48.84 -42.29
C GLU A 48 -12.08 48.78 -41.57
N PRO A 49 -11.46 49.92 -41.22
CA PRO A 49 -10.18 49.94 -40.50
C PRO A 49 -10.21 49.13 -39.18
N ARG A 50 -11.42 48.85 -38.67
CA ARG A 50 -11.66 47.99 -37.50
C ARG A 50 -11.42 46.50 -37.75
N GLN A 51 -11.56 45.99 -38.98
CA GLN A 51 -11.28 44.58 -39.30
C GLN A 51 -9.78 44.28 -39.35
N LEU A 52 -8.97 45.26 -39.78
CA LEU A 52 -7.51 45.17 -39.73
C LEU A 52 -7.01 45.15 -38.27
N ASP A 53 -7.67 45.87 -37.35
CA ASP A 53 -7.40 45.78 -35.91
C ASP A 53 -7.83 44.43 -35.30
N GLN A 54 -8.86 43.78 -35.85
CA GLN A 54 -9.25 42.44 -35.42
C GLN A 54 -8.25 41.39 -35.91
N LEU A 55 -7.78 41.50 -37.15
CA LEU A 55 -6.76 40.60 -37.69
C LEU A 55 -5.44 40.73 -36.92
N SER A 56 -4.99 41.96 -36.60
CA SER A 56 -3.78 42.15 -35.79
C SER A 56 -3.93 41.59 -34.37
N ARG A 57 -5.10 41.72 -33.74
CA ARG A 57 -5.40 41.09 -32.44
C ARG A 57 -5.48 39.57 -32.51
N ILE A 58 -5.90 39.01 -33.65
CA ILE A 58 -5.91 37.56 -33.89
C ILE A 58 -4.48 37.06 -34.08
N GLU A 59 -3.64 37.77 -34.83
CA GLU A 59 -2.22 37.45 -35.03
C GLU A 59 -1.44 37.49 -33.71
N GLU A 60 -1.62 38.52 -32.89
CA GLU A 60 -1.01 38.62 -31.56
C GLU A 60 -1.47 37.47 -30.62
N LYS A 61 -2.75 37.10 -30.69
CA LYS A 61 -3.26 35.94 -29.93
C LYS A 61 -2.71 34.63 -30.46
N ALA A 62 -2.56 34.48 -31.77
CA ALA A 62 -2.00 33.28 -32.39
C ALA A 62 -0.53 33.10 -32.00
N ALA A 63 0.27 34.17 -32.03
CA ALA A 63 1.65 34.15 -31.58
C ALA A 63 1.77 33.76 -30.09
N ARG A 64 0.90 34.29 -29.22
CA ARG A 64 0.85 33.93 -27.80
C ARG A 64 0.41 32.48 -27.56
N ILE A 65 -0.43 31.95 -28.44
CA ILE A 65 -0.87 30.55 -28.40
C ILE A 65 0.30 29.64 -28.83
N GLU A 66 1.02 29.98 -29.90
CA GLU A 66 2.20 29.25 -30.36
C GLU A 66 3.31 29.20 -29.30
N GLU A 67 3.60 30.33 -28.65
CA GLU A 67 4.57 30.39 -27.55
C GLU A 67 4.17 29.48 -26.38
N LYS A 68 2.87 29.47 -26.03
CA LYS A 68 2.35 28.57 -24.99
C LYS A 68 2.46 27.11 -25.41
N PHE A 69 2.17 26.77 -26.66
CA PHE A 69 2.30 25.40 -27.16
C PHE A 69 3.76 24.93 -27.12
N ALA A 70 4.72 25.75 -27.54
CA ALA A 70 6.14 25.44 -27.41
C ALA A 70 6.54 25.18 -25.95
N ARG A 71 5.97 25.95 -25.00
CA ARG A 71 6.22 25.75 -23.57
C ARG A 71 5.55 24.48 -23.03
N TYR A 72 4.38 24.10 -23.54
CA TYR A 72 3.71 22.85 -23.17
C TYR A 72 4.42 21.62 -23.74
N GLU A 73 4.93 21.68 -24.96
CA GLU A 73 5.74 20.60 -25.53
C GLU A 73 7.04 20.38 -24.75
N ALA A 74 7.69 21.46 -24.29
CA ALA A 74 8.84 21.37 -23.40
C ALA A 74 8.51 20.74 -22.04
N VAL A 75 7.31 20.98 -21.49
CA VAL A 75 6.85 20.35 -20.24
C VAL A 75 6.46 18.89 -20.47
N LEU A 76 5.82 18.56 -21.59
CA LEU A 76 5.45 17.19 -21.96
C LEU A 76 6.68 16.31 -22.16
N THR A 77 7.66 16.76 -22.95
CA THR A 77 8.93 16.04 -23.15
C THR A 77 9.68 15.82 -21.83
N ARG A 78 9.64 16.80 -20.91
CA ARG A 78 10.19 16.63 -19.56
C ARG A 78 9.39 15.63 -18.71
N ALA A 79 8.07 15.62 -18.83
CA ALA A 79 7.21 14.67 -18.14
C ALA A 79 7.41 13.24 -18.66
N GLU A 80 7.53 13.06 -19.97
CA GLU A 80 7.87 11.79 -20.62
C GLU A 80 9.23 11.27 -20.15
N ALA A 81 10.27 12.11 -20.14
CA ALA A 81 11.58 11.73 -19.61
C ALA A 81 11.54 11.36 -18.11
N SER A 82 10.69 12.02 -17.32
CA SER A 82 10.47 11.67 -15.91
C SER A 82 9.70 10.36 -15.75
N LEU A 83 8.73 10.10 -16.63
CA LEU A 83 7.92 8.89 -16.64
C LEU A 83 8.77 7.68 -17.04
N GLU A 84 9.56 7.79 -18.10
CA GLU A 84 10.49 6.74 -18.55
C GLU A 84 11.48 6.38 -17.45
N ARG A 85 12.06 7.38 -16.78
CA ARG A 85 12.93 7.15 -15.62
C ARG A 85 12.21 6.48 -14.44
N SER A 86 10.93 6.76 -14.25
CA SER A 86 10.12 6.14 -13.19
C SER A 86 9.74 4.70 -13.56
N ALA A 87 9.41 4.45 -14.83
CA ALA A 87 9.13 3.13 -15.36
C ALA A 87 10.36 2.21 -15.22
N HIS A 88 11.57 2.69 -15.57
CA HIS A 88 12.80 1.92 -15.38
C HIS A 88 13.09 1.62 -13.90
N LYS A 89 12.78 2.55 -12.99
CA LYS A 89 12.91 2.30 -11.54
C LYS A 89 11.92 1.26 -11.04
N VAL A 90 10.68 1.31 -11.52
CA VAL A 90 9.63 0.35 -11.18
C VAL A 90 9.96 -1.02 -11.77
N ASP A 91 10.43 -1.10 -13.01
CA ASP A 91 10.83 -2.35 -13.66
C ASP A 91 12.05 -2.97 -12.98
N ALA A 92 13.06 -2.18 -12.61
CA ALA A 92 14.18 -2.65 -11.80
C ALA A 92 13.74 -3.12 -10.39
N ALA A 93 12.77 -2.44 -9.77
CA ALA A 93 12.20 -2.86 -8.48
C ALA A 93 11.35 -4.13 -8.60
N ALA A 94 10.59 -4.29 -9.69
CA ALA A 94 9.78 -5.46 -9.97
C ALA A 94 10.64 -6.67 -10.35
N GLY A 95 11.71 -6.46 -11.12
CA GLY A 95 12.67 -7.50 -11.49
C GLY A 95 13.58 -7.94 -10.34
N THR A 96 13.78 -7.10 -9.32
CA THR A 96 14.55 -7.47 -8.11
C THR A 96 13.67 -8.02 -6.99
N MET A 97 12.35 -7.82 -7.04
CA MET A 97 11.39 -8.39 -6.12
C MET A 97 10.95 -9.77 -6.65
N ASP A 98 11.76 -10.80 -6.42
CA ASP A 98 11.43 -12.18 -6.77
C ASP A 98 10.26 -12.69 -5.89
N PHE A 99 9.04 -12.40 -6.33
CA PHE A 99 7.81 -12.81 -5.66
C PHE A 99 7.66 -14.32 -5.56
N ALA A 100 8.32 -15.09 -6.46
CA ALA A 100 8.29 -16.54 -6.41
C ALA A 100 9.22 -17.07 -5.30
N ALA A 101 10.41 -16.49 -5.14
CA ALA A 101 11.30 -16.78 -4.03
C ALA A 101 10.66 -16.42 -2.67
N ILE A 102 10.08 -15.21 -2.54
CA ILE A 102 9.42 -14.78 -1.30
C ILE A 102 8.26 -15.72 -0.94
N ARG A 103 7.46 -16.16 -1.94
CA ARG A 103 6.36 -17.10 -1.70
C ARG A 103 6.86 -18.46 -1.21
N ASN A 104 7.96 -18.97 -1.78
CA ASN A 104 8.57 -20.22 -1.34
C ASN A 104 9.17 -20.12 0.06
N GLU A 105 9.80 -18.99 0.41
CA GLU A 105 10.32 -18.75 1.75
C GLU A 105 9.20 -18.68 2.80
N ILE A 106 8.08 -18.03 2.47
CA ILE A 106 6.90 -17.97 3.35
C ILE A 106 6.30 -19.37 3.54
N ALA A 107 6.22 -20.18 2.48
CA ALA A 107 5.74 -21.55 2.59
C ALA A 107 6.65 -22.40 3.49
N ASN A 108 7.96 -22.34 3.30
CA ASN A 108 8.94 -23.04 4.14
C ASN A 108 8.90 -22.57 5.60
N LEU A 109 8.74 -21.26 5.83
CA LEU A 109 8.59 -20.72 7.18
C LEU A 109 7.32 -21.24 7.84
N ARG A 110 6.21 -21.32 7.09
CA ARG A 110 4.95 -21.86 7.59
C ARG A 110 5.05 -23.34 7.91
N ASP A 111 5.72 -24.13 7.08
CA ASP A 111 5.96 -25.55 7.35
C ASP A 111 6.77 -25.76 8.63
N ARG A 112 7.79 -24.91 8.89
CA ARG A 112 8.58 -24.96 10.12
C ARG A 112 7.77 -24.57 11.36
N VAL A 113 6.90 -23.56 11.24
CA VAL A 113 6.01 -23.14 12.32
C VAL A 113 4.98 -24.24 12.63
N ASP A 114 4.39 -24.84 11.60
CA ASP A 114 3.43 -25.94 11.76
C ASP A 114 4.09 -27.22 12.29
N ALA A 115 5.37 -27.46 11.95
CA ALA A 115 6.16 -28.55 12.51
C ALA A 115 6.56 -28.34 13.98
N THR A 116 6.46 -27.11 14.50
CA THR A 116 6.79 -26.83 15.91
C THR A 116 5.63 -27.31 16.80
N PRO A 117 5.89 -28.14 17.84
CA PRO A 117 4.84 -28.67 18.70
C PRO A 117 4.05 -27.52 19.35
N ARG A 118 2.77 -27.41 18.99
CA ARG A 118 1.87 -26.35 19.44
C ARG A 118 1.72 -26.41 20.97
N THR A 119 1.50 -25.28 21.64
CA THR A 119 1.38 -25.19 23.11
C THR A 119 0.41 -26.22 23.71
N GLY A 120 -0.68 -26.53 23.00
CA GLY A 120 -1.63 -27.58 23.43
C GLY A 120 -1.03 -28.98 23.48
N THR A 121 -0.11 -29.33 22.57
CA THR A 121 0.61 -30.61 22.57
C THR A 121 1.59 -30.70 23.75
N LEU A 122 2.30 -29.60 24.06
CA LEU A 122 3.16 -29.52 25.26
C LEU A 122 2.34 -29.66 26.55
N PHE A 123 1.15 -29.04 26.59
CA PHE A 123 0.27 -29.15 27.75
C PHE A 123 -0.29 -30.57 27.92
N MET A 124 -0.73 -31.21 26.83
CA MET A 124 -1.22 -32.59 26.88
C MET A 124 -0.13 -33.58 27.27
N THR A 125 1.08 -33.44 26.71
CA THR A 125 2.22 -34.28 27.08
C THR A 125 2.61 -34.08 28.55
N ALA A 126 2.58 -32.85 29.06
CA ALA A 126 2.83 -32.57 30.47
C ALA A 126 1.78 -33.22 31.39
N ILE A 127 0.49 -33.12 31.06
CA ILE A 127 -0.59 -33.76 31.84
C ILE A 127 -0.42 -35.28 31.84
N VAL A 128 -0.23 -35.88 30.66
CA VAL A 128 -0.07 -37.34 30.54
C VAL A 128 1.14 -37.79 31.36
N THR A 129 2.27 -37.09 31.24
CA THR A 129 3.48 -37.42 32.00
C THR A 129 3.27 -37.25 33.50
N ALA A 130 2.57 -36.21 33.94
CA ALA A 130 2.25 -35.97 35.35
C ALA A 130 1.39 -37.10 35.92
N VAL A 131 0.29 -37.46 35.24
CA VAL A 131 -0.60 -38.56 35.65
C VAL A 131 0.16 -39.88 35.69
N LEU A 132 0.94 -40.18 34.65
CA LEU A 132 1.71 -41.41 34.56
C LEU A 132 2.76 -41.49 35.68
N SER A 133 3.44 -40.38 35.99
CA SER A 133 4.41 -40.28 37.09
C SER A 133 3.74 -40.44 38.46
N VAL A 134 2.60 -39.80 38.69
CA VAL A 134 1.84 -39.93 39.94
C VAL A 134 1.36 -41.36 40.12
N THR A 135 0.81 -41.97 39.06
CA THR A 135 0.34 -43.36 39.08
C THR A 135 1.49 -44.31 39.40
N LEU A 136 2.64 -44.15 38.72
CA LEU A 136 3.85 -44.94 38.98
C LEU A 136 4.32 -44.77 40.43
N THR A 137 4.33 -43.54 40.95
CA THR A 137 4.72 -43.25 42.33
C THR A 137 3.78 -43.92 43.33
N ILE A 138 2.47 -43.88 43.08
CA ILE A 138 1.48 -44.57 43.92
C ILE A 138 1.71 -46.08 43.87
N LEU A 139 1.95 -46.67 42.69
CA LEU A 139 2.26 -48.10 42.59
C LEU A 139 3.50 -48.47 43.40
N VAL A 140 4.58 -47.69 43.29
CA VAL A 140 5.82 -47.91 44.05
C VAL A 140 5.58 -47.81 45.56
N LEU A 141 4.81 -46.82 46.03
CA LEU A 141 4.49 -46.68 47.45
C LEU A 141 3.54 -47.77 47.95
N ARG A 142 2.57 -48.19 47.12
CA ARG A 142 1.50 -49.11 47.52
C ARG A 142 1.92 -50.57 47.45
N PHE A 143 2.64 -50.95 46.41
CA PHE A 143 3.11 -52.32 46.17
C PHE A 143 4.58 -52.52 46.57
N GLY A 144 5.27 -51.45 46.98
CA GLY A 144 6.71 -51.48 47.21
C GLY A 144 7.47 -51.73 45.91
N VAL A 145 8.80 -51.62 45.96
CA VAL A 145 9.63 -52.30 44.96
C VAL A 145 9.99 -53.66 45.53
N PRO A 146 9.30 -54.76 45.16
CA PRO A 146 9.71 -56.10 45.57
C PRO A 146 11.06 -56.40 44.91
N GLY A 147 12.15 -56.10 45.63
CA GLY A 147 13.52 -56.37 45.19
C GLY A 147 14.54 -55.25 45.44
N LEU A 148 14.15 -53.97 45.58
CA LEU A 148 15.16 -52.90 45.71
C LEU A 148 15.67 -52.72 47.16
N PHE A 149 14.77 -52.75 48.15
CA PHE A 149 15.16 -52.61 49.57
C PHE A 149 15.64 -53.91 50.21
N GLY A 150 15.23 -55.08 49.70
CA GLY A 150 15.70 -56.38 50.20
C GLY A 150 17.15 -56.69 49.80
N SER A 151 17.62 -56.15 48.67
CA SER A 151 18.99 -56.33 48.17
C SER A 151 20.01 -55.43 48.91
N LEU A 152 19.59 -54.24 49.36
CA LEU A 152 20.46 -53.27 50.04
C LEU A 152 20.61 -53.51 51.56
N LEU A 153 19.72 -54.30 52.17
CA LEU A 153 19.76 -54.68 53.60
C LEU A 153 20.30 -56.10 53.83
N ALA A 154 20.52 -56.88 52.77
CA ALA A 154 21.16 -58.20 52.84
C ALA A 154 22.69 -58.05 52.62
N ARG A 155 23.37 -57.37 53.54
CA ARG A 155 24.83 -57.40 53.63
C ARG A 155 25.30 -57.28 55.05
#